data_AF-A0A6A6JWQ1-F1
#
_entry.id   AF-A0A6A6JWQ1-F1
#
_cell.length_a   1.000
_cell.length_b   1.000
_cell.length_c   1.000
_cell.angle_alpha   90.00
_cell.angle_beta   90.00
_cell.angle_gamma   90.00
#
_symmetry.space_group_name_H-M   'P 1'
#
loop_
_entity.id
_entity.type
_entity.pdbx_description
1 polymer ?
#
loop_
_entity_poly.entity_id
_entity_poly.type
_entity_poly.pdbx_seq_one_letter_code
_entity_poly.pdbx_strand_id
1 'polypeptide(L)'
;MADAMEKPQCGSAAEEGEYDLPLHVAAVFIVFAASIAGCGFPVVAKKIKSLHIPPKVFFFCKHFGTGVLIATAFVHLLPVAFQSLNDPCLPELFTDKYPAMPGVIMMAALFLLFLIEMWLNAKTGGHSHGSATGNEFGADRAAPGIQNAFNNPLKRTDSYDSQITMAEKRGWVDASYPAENFPFPKEKGELEPKSEMPPWFIVFYEQYIRQRDDMLNMIRSAMPPIPAYGQQQAHQDKSVEQKSYFDDDVELQVDPMVLKKQSMQITLIEGGILFHSVFVGMTISITNEGFITLLVAIIFHQAFEGLGLGSRIAAVPYPKGSWKPWILVTAFGTTCPIGQAIGLATRGAYDPNSAFGLIMVGTMNAISSGLLLYAALVDLLAEDFLSEEAQHSMTTRDKTKAFCYLLMGAAGMSIVGAFA
;
A
#
# COMPACT_ATOMS: atom_id res chain seq x y z
N MET A 1 49.06 -16.89 -26.22
CA MET A 1 48.99 -15.44 -25.99
C MET A 1 47.52 -15.12 -26.06
N ALA A 2 46.85 -15.01 -24.91
CA ALA A 2 45.47 -14.54 -24.86
C ALA A 2 45.55 -13.03 -25.13
N ASP A 3 44.88 -12.57 -26.19
CA ASP A 3 44.64 -11.14 -26.39
C ASP A 3 44.02 -10.59 -25.11
N ALA A 4 44.76 -9.72 -24.41
CA ALA A 4 44.15 -8.83 -23.45
C ALA A 4 43.29 -7.86 -24.27
N MET A 5 42.03 -8.23 -24.51
CA MET A 5 41.07 -7.33 -25.15
C MET A 5 40.99 -6.07 -24.27
N GLU A 6 41.55 -4.98 -24.79
CA GLU A 6 41.53 -3.68 -24.16
C GLU A 6 40.06 -3.30 -23.91
N LYS A 7 39.73 -2.92 -22.67
CA LYS A 7 38.34 -2.61 -22.31
C LYS A 7 37.80 -1.47 -23.19
N PRO A 8 36.53 -1.53 -23.61
CA PRO A 8 35.94 -0.44 -24.36
C PRO A 8 35.99 0.85 -23.52
N GLN A 9 36.32 1.97 -24.15
CA GLN A 9 36.35 3.27 -23.50
C GLN A 9 34.91 3.73 -23.22
N CYS A 10 34.64 4.17 -21.99
CA CYS A 10 33.35 4.79 -21.66
C CYS A 10 33.21 6.16 -22.32
N GLY A 11 31.99 6.48 -22.75
CA GLY A 11 31.61 7.77 -23.29
C GLY A 11 30.95 7.68 -24.65
N SER A 12 30.08 8.64 -24.93
CA SER A 12 29.43 8.80 -26.23
C SER A 12 30.44 9.35 -27.23
N ALA A 13 30.47 8.80 -28.45
CA ALA A 13 30.97 9.59 -29.58
C ALA A 13 30.04 10.81 -29.75
N ALA A 14 30.59 11.97 -30.08
CA ALA A 14 29.77 13.17 -30.27
C ALA A 14 28.68 12.89 -31.32
N GLU A 15 27.41 12.85 -30.91
CA GLU A 15 26.29 12.64 -31.84
C GLU A 15 26.18 13.84 -32.79
N GLU A 16 26.46 13.62 -34.07
CA GLU A 16 26.24 14.58 -35.14
C GLU A 16 24.76 14.57 -35.55
N GLY A 17 23.90 15.16 -34.71
CA GLY A 17 22.48 15.37 -34.99
C GLY A 17 22.07 16.84 -34.83
N GLU A 18 21.07 17.29 -35.60
CA GLU A 18 20.51 18.64 -35.48
C GLU A 18 19.70 18.73 -34.16
N TYR A 19 20.19 19.50 -33.19
CA TYR A 19 19.57 19.63 -31.87
C TYR A 19 18.47 20.71 -31.87
N ASP A 20 17.21 20.30 -31.74
CA ASP A 20 16.07 21.21 -31.66
C ASP A 20 15.86 21.79 -30.25
N LEU A 21 16.64 22.80 -29.88
CA LEU A 21 16.52 23.48 -28.58
C LEU A 21 15.09 23.98 -28.27
N PRO A 22 14.35 24.62 -29.20
CA PRO A 22 13.00 25.10 -28.92
C PRO A 22 12.03 23.96 -28.54
N LEU A 23 12.20 22.80 -29.15
CA LEU A 23 11.36 21.62 -28.90
C LEU A 23 11.66 21.03 -27.52
N HIS A 24 12.93 20.95 -27.13
CA HIS A 24 13.32 20.50 -25.80
C HIS A 24 12.85 21.48 -24.71
N VAL A 25 12.90 22.79 -24.96
CA VAL A 25 12.34 23.81 -24.06
C VAL A 25 10.82 23.67 -23.95
N ALA A 26 10.11 23.41 -25.06
CA ALA A 26 8.67 23.16 -25.04
C ALA A 26 8.33 21.91 -24.21
N ALA A 27 9.14 20.85 -24.31
CA ALA A 27 8.96 19.63 -23.53
C ALA A 27 9.00 19.87 -22.01
N VAL A 28 9.79 20.83 -21.52
CA VAL A 28 9.80 21.20 -20.09
C VAL A 28 8.40 21.58 -19.60
N PHE A 29 7.70 22.42 -20.36
CA PHE A 29 6.36 22.88 -19.99
C PHE A 29 5.30 21.79 -20.17
N ILE A 30 5.43 20.96 -21.21
CA ILE A 30 4.50 19.87 -21.47
C ILE A 30 4.58 18.82 -20.36
N VAL A 31 5.80 18.39 -20.01
CA VAL A 31 6.02 17.42 -18.93
C VAL A 31 5.58 18.00 -17.59
N PHE A 32 5.90 19.27 -17.29
CA PHE A 32 5.40 19.94 -16.09
C PHE A 32 3.87 19.88 -15.98
N ALA A 33 3.15 20.23 -17.06
CA ALA A 33 1.70 20.21 -17.09
C ALA A 33 1.15 18.78 -16.90
N ALA A 34 1.74 17.78 -17.56
CA ALA A 34 1.35 16.38 -17.42
C ALA A 34 1.55 15.86 -15.99
N SER A 35 2.68 16.17 -15.35
CA SER A 35 2.98 15.77 -13.97
C SER A 35 1.99 16.35 -12.96
N ILE A 36 1.73 17.66 -13.06
CA ILE A 36 0.79 18.35 -12.18
C ILE A 36 -0.63 17.86 -12.41
N ALA A 37 -1.03 17.60 -13.66
CA ALA A 37 -2.34 17.02 -13.95
C ALA A 37 -2.49 15.61 -13.37
N GLY A 38 -1.50 14.74 -13.56
CA GLY A 38 -1.51 13.36 -13.05
C GLY A 38 -1.57 13.29 -11.53
N CYS A 39 -0.68 14.00 -10.84
CA CYS A 39 -0.61 14.02 -9.37
C CYS A 39 -1.69 14.88 -8.71
N GLY A 40 -2.04 15.99 -9.34
CA GLY A 40 -3.06 16.90 -8.85
C GLY A 40 -4.47 16.33 -8.97
N PHE A 41 -4.77 15.49 -9.97
CA PHE A 41 -6.12 14.99 -10.21
C PHE A 41 -6.75 14.28 -9.00
N PRO A 42 -6.13 13.26 -8.36
CA PRO A 42 -6.71 12.60 -7.18
C PRO A 42 -6.84 13.54 -5.96
N VAL A 43 -5.90 14.48 -5.81
CA VAL A 43 -5.88 15.44 -4.68
C VAL A 43 -7.01 16.46 -4.82
N VAL A 44 -7.15 17.04 -6.01
CA VAL A 44 -8.24 17.94 -6.39
C VAL A 44 -9.58 17.24 -6.24
N ALA A 45 -9.69 16.00 -6.74
CA ALA A 45 -10.90 15.19 -6.68
C ALA A 45 -11.42 14.98 -5.26
N LYS A 46 -10.51 14.84 -4.27
CA LYS A 46 -10.90 14.70 -2.86
C LYS A 46 -11.19 16.04 -2.18
N LYS A 47 -10.44 17.10 -2.49
CA LYS A 47 -10.52 18.40 -1.78
C LYS A 47 -11.67 19.28 -2.28
N ILE A 48 -12.00 19.25 -3.56
CA ILE A 48 -13.01 20.14 -4.15
C ILE A 48 -14.37 19.43 -4.15
N LYS A 49 -15.20 19.71 -3.12
CA LYS A 49 -16.57 19.16 -2.99
C LYS A 49 -17.50 19.48 -4.18
N SER A 50 -17.16 20.48 -5.01
CA SER A 50 -17.92 20.81 -6.22
C SER A 50 -17.73 19.78 -7.35
N LEU A 51 -16.63 19.04 -7.36
CA LEU A 51 -16.38 17.94 -8.29
C LEU A 51 -16.92 16.66 -7.65
N HIS A 52 -18.19 16.33 -7.91
CA HIS A 52 -18.81 15.08 -7.45
C HIS A 52 -18.23 13.87 -8.20
N ILE A 53 -16.98 13.52 -7.94
CA ILE A 53 -16.33 12.36 -8.57
C ILE A 53 -16.83 11.08 -7.87
N PRO A 54 -17.33 10.09 -8.62
CA PRO A 54 -17.88 8.88 -8.03
C PRO A 54 -16.77 8.08 -7.31
N PRO A 55 -17.07 7.46 -6.15
CA PRO A 55 -16.10 6.68 -5.36
C PRO A 55 -15.38 5.58 -6.16
N LYS A 56 -16.02 5.08 -7.22
CA LYS A 56 -15.45 4.10 -8.16
C LYS A 56 -14.20 4.60 -8.89
N VAL A 57 -14.11 5.90 -9.18
CA VAL A 57 -12.94 6.49 -9.86
C VAL A 57 -11.76 6.58 -8.88
N PHE A 58 -12.00 6.98 -7.63
CA PHE A 58 -10.94 6.98 -6.61
C PHE A 58 -10.43 5.56 -6.34
N PHE A 59 -11.34 4.59 -6.25
CA PHE A 59 -11.01 3.18 -6.11
C PHE A 59 -10.14 2.68 -7.29
N PHE A 60 -10.51 3.04 -8.53
CA PHE A 60 -9.69 2.75 -9.71
C PHE A 60 -8.30 3.38 -9.61
N CYS A 61 -8.21 4.70 -9.40
CA CYS A 61 -6.94 5.42 -9.37
C CYS A 61 -6.00 4.90 -8.27
N LYS A 62 -6.53 4.55 -7.10
CA LYS A 62 -5.77 4.00 -5.98
C LYS A 62 -5.09 2.68 -6.37
N HIS A 63 -5.84 1.71 -6.88
CA HIS A 63 -5.31 0.38 -7.19
C HIS A 63 -4.50 0.35 -8.49
N PHE A 64 -4.94 1.10 -9.51
CA PHE A 64 -4.17 1.33 -10.73
C PHE A 64 -2.81 1.93 -10.39
N GLY A 65 -2.80 2.96 -9.54
CA GLY A 65 -1.59 3.62 -9.05
C GLY A 65 -0.60 2.68 -8.35
N THR A 66 -1.08 1.76 -7.51
CA THR A 66 -0.23 0.73 -6.90
C THR A 66 0.47 -0.13 -7.96
N GLY A 67 -0.28 -0.56 -8.98
CA GLY A 67 0.27 -1.33 -10.09
C GLY A 67 1.35 -0.58 -10.87
N VAL A 68 1.10 0.71 -11.13
CA VAL A 68 2.08 1.60 -11.77
C VAL A 68 3.38 1.64 -10.97
N LEU A 69 3.32 1.92 -9.67
CA LEU A 69 4.54 2.04 -8.83
C LEU A 69 5.33 0.72 -8.75
N ILE A 70 4.64 -0.43 -8.69
CA ILE A 70 5.28 -1.75 -8.76
C ILE A 70 6.02 -1.93 -10.08
N ALA A 71 5.36 -1.59 -11.20
CA ALA A 71 5.95 -1.71 -12.53
C ALA A 71 7.09 -0.71 -12.76
N THR A 72 6.98 0.54 -12.29
CA THR A 72 8.09 1.50 -12.26
C THR A 72 9.33 0.86 -11.64
N ALA A 73 9.19 0.30 -10.44
CA ALA A 73 10.34 -0.24 -9.73
C ALA A 73 10.95 -1.47 -10.44
N PHE A 74 10.13 -2.44 -10.85
CA PHE A 74 10.60 -3.68 -11.46
C PHE A 74 11.03 -3.58 -12.93
N VAL A 75 10.31 -2.79 -13.73
CA VAL A 75 10.42 -2.80 -15.20
C VAL A 75 11.21 -1.59 -15.70
N HIS A 76 11.23 -0.49 -14.94
CA HIS A 76 11.93 0.72 -15.36
C HIS A 76 13.20 0.98 -14.54
N LEU A 77 13.10 1.09 -13.21
CA LEU A 77 14.25 1.45 -12.38
C LEU A 77 15.29 0.34 -12.28
N LEU A 78 14.83 -0.87 -11.98
CA LEU A 78 15.72 -1.99 -11.76
C LEU A 78 16.51 -2.33 -13.04
N PRO A 79 15.89 -2.47 -14.23
CA PRO A 79 16.64 -2.80 -15.43
C PRO A 79 17.62 -1.71 -15.84
N VAL A 80 17.26 -0.43 -15.72
CA VAL A 80 18.18 0.69 -15.99
C VAL A 80 19.37 0.66 -15.04
N ALA A 81 19.17 0.31 -13.77
CA ALA A 81 20.25 0.14 -12.82
C ALA A 81 21.22 -0.98 -13.23
N PHE A 82 20.69 -2.12 -13.68
CA PHE A 82 21.49 -3.23 -14.18
C PHE A 82 22.22 -2.90 -15.48
N GLN A 83 21.55 -2.24 -16.43
CA GLN A 83 22.16 -1.85 -17.70
C GLN A 83 23.30 -0.84 -17.49
N SER A 84 23.10 0.14 -16.61
CA SER A 84 24.09 1.20 -16.39
C SER A 84 25.33 0.70 -15.63
N LEU A 85 25.14 -0.11 -14.58
CA LEU A 85 26.27 -0.59 -13.76
C LEU A 85 26.99 -1.79 -14.37
N ASN A 86 26.35 -2.57 -15.25
CA ASN A 86 26.99 -3.71 -15.90
C ASN A 86 27.53 -3.37 -17.30
N ASP A 87 27.71 -2.08 -17.62
CA ASP A 87 28.32 -1.67 -18.87
C ASP A 87 29.77 -2.19 -18.98
N PRO A 88 30.18 -2.80 -20.10
CA PRO A 88 31.50 -3.41 -20.27
C PRO A 88 32.67 -2.42 -20.11
N CYS A 89 32.42 -1.12 -20.24
CA CYS A 89 33.42 -0.07 -20.06
C CYS A 89 33.79 0.15 -18.58
N LEU A 90 32.96 -0.31 -17.64
CA LEU A 90 33.15 -0.11 -16.20
C LEU A 90 34.17 -1.11 -15.58
N PRO A 91 34.65 -0.85 -14.35
CA PRO A 91 35.57 -1.75 -13.65
C PRO A 91 35.00 -3.18 -13.53
N GLU A 92 35.89 -4.18 -13.59
CA GLU A 92 35.52 -5.61 -13.54
C GLU A 92 34.69 -6.00 -12.30
N LEU A 93 34.75 -5.19 -11.24
CA LEU A 93 33.93 -5.39 -10.06
C LEU A 93 32.43 -5.43 -10.39
N PHE A 94 31.98 -4.51 -11.25
CA PHE A 94 30.57 -4.40 -11.60
C PHE A 94 30.18 -5.34 -12.75
N THR A 95 31.10 -5.70 -13.64
CA THR A 95 30.80 -6.54 -14.81
C THR A 95 31.02 -8.03 -14.52
N ASP A 96 32.27 -8.44 -14.31
CA ASP A 96 32.67 -9.85 -14.36
C ASP A 96 32.74 -10.50 -12.97
N LYS A 97 33.19 -9.74 -11.97
CA LYS A 97 33.37 -10.25 -10.61
C LYS A 97 32.07 -10.30 -9.83
N TYR A 98 31.18 -9.32 -10.03
CA TYR A 98 29.89 -9.27 -9.32
C TYR A 98 28.80 -8.47 -10.07
N PRO A 99 28.23 -9.03 -11.17
CA PRO A 99 27.16 -8.37 -11.95
C PRO A 99 25.86 -8.12 -11.18
N ALA A 100 25.73 -8.69 -9.98
CA ALA A 100 24.60 -8.49 -9.07
C ALA A 100 24.76 -7.27 -8.14
N MET A 101 25.81 -6.44 -8.32
CA MET A 101 26.02 -5.19 -7.54
C MET A 101 24.76 -4.31 -7.46
N PRO A 102 24.02 -4.04 -8.54
CA PRO A 102 22.79 -3.23 -8.49
C PRO A 102 21.75 -3.82 -7.53
N GLY A 103 21.59 -5.14 -7.54
CA GLY A 103 20.70 -5.85 -6.63
C GLY A 103 21.10 -5.73 -5.16
N VAL A 104 22.40 -5.70 -4.86
CA VAL A 104 22.90 -5.47 -3.49
C VAL A 104 22.60 -4.05 -3.03
N ILE A 105 22.82 -3.04 -3.87
CA ILE A 105 22.51 -1.64 -3.54
C ILE A 105 21.00 -1.48 -3.31
N MET A 106 20.18 -2.07 -4.19
CA MET A 106 18.72 -2.10 -4.05
C MET A 106 18.28 -2.76 -2.72
N MET A 107 18.83 -3.93 -2.40
CA MET A 107 18.52 -4.65 -1.16
C MET A 107 18.94 -3.86 0.08
N ALA A 108 20.10 -3.20 0.03
CA ALA A 108 20.56 -2.32 1.11
C ALA A 108 19.61 -1.14 1.32
N ALA A 109 19.17 -0.48 0.25
CA ALA A 109 18.19 0.61 0.34
C ALA A 109 16.85 0.15 0.93
N LEU A 110 16.36 -1.02 0.52
CA LEU A 110 15.15 -1.63 1.07
C LEU A 110 15.28 -1.90 2.57
N PHE A 111 16.37 -2.54 3.01
CA PHE A 111 16.58 -2.82 4.44
C PHE A 111 16.77 -1.55 5.26
N LEU A 112 17.46 -0.54 4.73
CA LEU A 112 17.59 0.75 5.39
C LEU A 112 16.22 1.40 5.59
N LEU A 113 15.34 1.37 4.59
CA LEU A 113 13.98 1.88 4.71
C LEU A 113 13.18 1.09 5.75
N PHE A 114 13.27 -0.24 5.73
CA PHE A 114 12.64 -1.10 6.75
C PHE A 114 13.15 -0.77 8.17
N LEU A 115 14.45 -0.56 8.36
CA LEU A 115 15.02 -0.17 9.65
C LEU A 115 14.51 1.19 10.12
N ILE A 116 14.40 2.15 9.19
CA ILE A 116 13.82 3.47 9.47
C ILE A 116 12.36 3.29 9.91
N GLU A 117 11.56 2.52 9.18
CA GLU A 117 10.15 2.31 9.52
C GLU A 117 9.98 1.56 10.85
N MET A 118 10.78 0.53 11.09
CA MET A 118 10.80 -0.21 12.37
C MET A 118 11.14 0.72 13.53
N TRP A 119 12.15 1.59 13.38
CA TRP A 119 12.52 2.57 14.40
C TRP A 119 11.40 3.59 14.65
N LEU A 120 10.74 4.04 13.58
CA LEU A 120 9.61 4.95 13.67
C LEU A 120 8.43 4.31 14.39
N ASN A 121 8.07 3.08 14.01
CA ASN A 121 6.98 2.31 14.62
C ASN A 121 7.24 2.06 16.11
N ALA A 122 8.49 1.76 16.50
CA ALA A 122 8.86 1.61 17.90
C ALA A 122 8.71 2.92 18.69
N LYS A 123 8.99 4.08 18.08
CA LYS A 123 8.90 5.39 18.73
C LYS A 123 7.46 5.94 18.77
N THR A 124 6.61 5.56 17.82
CA THR A 124 5.20 5.96 17.76
C THR A 124 4.25 5.04 18.53
N GLY A 125 4.76 4.10 19.34
CA GLY A 125 3.98 3.36 20.33
C GLY A 125 2.83 2.53 19.75
N GLY A 126 3.13 1.55 18.90
CA GLY A 126 2.15 0.53 18.51
C GLY A 126 1.98 -0.53 19.60
N HIS A 127 0.77 -0.71 20.13
CA HIS A 127 0.41 -1.89 20.92
C HIS A 127 0.35 -3.12 20.01
N SER A 128 1.48 -3.79 19.81
CA SER A 128 1.51 -5.08 19.11
C SER A 128 1.11 -6.21 20.06
N HIS A 129 -0.03 -6.83 19.78
CA HIS A 129 -0.38 -8.15 20.29
C HIS A 129 0.22 -9.21 19.35
N GLY A 130 1.48 -9.53 19.56
CA GLY A 130 2.18 -10.55 18.78
C GLY A 130 3.66 -10.55 19.11
N SER A 131 4.07 -11.44 20.02
CA SER A 131 5.48 -11.57 20.37
C SER A 131 6.25 -12.26 19.24
N ALA A 132 6.97 -11.47 18.42
CA ALA A 132 7.87 -11.98 17.39
C ALA A 132 9.07 -12.80 17.94
N THR A 133 9.23 -12.87 19.26
CA THR A 133 10.29 -13.69 19.91
C THR A 133 9.88 -15.15 20.05
N GLY A 134 8.68 -15.55 19.63
CA GLY A 134 8.20 -16.94 19.79
C GLY A 134 8.02 -17.35 21.25
N ASN A 135 7.96 -16.38 22.18
CA ASN A 135 7.76 -16.65 23.61
C ASN A 135 6.38 -17.27 23.93
N GLU A 136 5.49 -17.38 22.94
CA GLU A 136 4.22 -18.11 23.07
C GLU A 136 4.38 -19.64 22.88
N PHE A 137 5.53 -20.10 22.37
CA PHE A 137 5.83 -21.52 22.16
C PHE A 137 6.80 -22.10 23.20
N GLY A 138 7.29 -21.28 24.14
CA GLY A 138 8.26 -21.67 25.17
C GLY A 138 7.66 -21.70 26.58
N ALA A 139 7.17 -22.88 26.99
CA ALA A 139 7.04 -23.38 28.36
C ALA A 139 6.44 -22.47 29.47
N ASP A 140 5.29 -22.91 30.00
CA ASP A 140 4.86 -22.80 31.41
C ASP A 140 5.13 -21.47 32.14
N ARG A 141 4.67 -20.34 31.58
CA ARG A 141 4.51 -19.11 32.36
C ARG A 141 3.05 -18.72 32.42
N ALA A 142 2.46 -19.05 33.58
CA ALA A 142 1.14 -18.60 33.99
C ALA A 142 0.96 -17.11 33.69
N ALA A 143 -0.12 -16.79 32.99
CA ALA A 143 -0.52 -15.41 32.73
C ALA A 143 -0.51 -14.61 34.05
N PRO A 144 0.05 -13.38 34.08
CA PRO A 144 0.09 -12.53 35.26
C PRO A 144 -1.33 -12.04 35.58
N GLY A 145 -2.11 -12.89 36.22
CA GLY A 145 -3.51 -12.65 36.56
C GLY A 145 -4.15 -13.77 37.37
N ILE A 146 -3.67 -15.01 37.25
CA ILE A 146 -4.29 -16.17 37.94
C ILE A 146 -3.88 -16.24 39.42
N GLN A 147 -2.66 -15.84 39.79
CA GLN A 147 -2.20 -15.89 41.18
C GLN A 147 -2.95 -14.93 42.11
N ASN A 148 -3.35 -13.75 41.61
CA ASN A 148 -4.09 -12.76 42.39
C ASN A 148 -5.56 -13.15 42.61
N ALA A 149 -6.15 -13.91 41.69
CA ALA A 149 -7.50 -14.46 41.84
C ALA A 149 -7.57 -15.57 42.90
N PHE A 150 -6.48 -16.31 43.10
CA PHE A 150 -6.39 -17.37 44.12
C PHE A 150 -6.25 -16.82 45.55
N ASN A 151 -5.61 -15.66 45.71
CA ASN A 151 -5.36 -15.04 47.02
C ASN A 151 -6.52 -14.18 47.54
N ASN A 152 -7.49 -13.83 46.68
CA ASN A 152 -8.71 -13.10 47.06
C ASN A 152 -9.95 -13.82 46.50
N PRO A 153 -10.48 -14.85 47.18
CA PRO A 153 -11.73 -15.47 46.76
C PRO A 153 -12.87 -14.44 46.91
N LEU A 154 -13.44 -14.02 45.78
CA LEU A 154 -14.67 -13.25 45.75
C LEU A 154 -15.78 -14.07 46.43
N LYS A 155 -16.37 -13.52 47.48
CA LYS A 155 -17.47 -14.12 48.21
C LYS A 155 -18.67 -14.23 47.27
N ARG A 156 -19.00 -15.45 46.85
CA ARG A 156 -20.17 -15.79 46.04
C ARG A 156 -21.43 -15.31 46.78
N THR A 157 -22.04 -14.23 46.32
CA THR A 157 -23.42 -13.89 46.67
C THR A 157 -24.32 -14.68 45.72
N ASP A 158 -24.94 -15.73 46.22
CA ASP A 158 -25.94 -16.50 45.49
C ASP A 158 -27.16 -15.60 45.20
N SER A 159 -27.24 -15.06 43.98
CA SER A 159 -28.47 -14.42 43.51
C SER A 159 -29.37 -15.48 42.88
N TYR A 160 -30.58 -15.63 43.43
CA TYR A 160 -31.65 -16.56 43.02
C TYR A 160 -32.07 -16.46 41.54
N ASP A 161 -31.60 -15.45 40.81
CA ASP A 161 -32.04 -15.08 39.46
C ASP A 161 -31.44 -15.96 38.32
N SER A 162 -30.30 -16.61 38.59
CA SER A 162 -29.61 -17.45 37.59
C SER A 162 -30.22 -18.84 37.39
N GLN A 163 -31.06 -19.31 38.33
CA GLN A 163 -31.72 -20.61 38.21
C GLN A 163 -33.02 -20.54 37.42
N ILE A 164 -33.73 -19.40 37.43
CA ILE A 164 -34.98 -19.22 36.69
C ILE A 164 -34.72 -19.10 35.17
N THR A 165 -33.68 -18.37 34.77
CA THR A 165 -33.32 -18.18 33.35
C THR A 165 -32.86 -19.46 32.66
N MET A 166 -32.28 -20.42 33.39
CA MET A 166 -31.90 -21.74 32.85
C MET A 166 -33.07 -22.71 32.74
N ALA A 167 -34.10 -22.58 33.61
CA ALA A 167 -35.31 -23.39 33.53
C ALA A 167 -36.24 -22.92 32.38
N GLU A 168 -36.35 -21.62 32.16
CA GLU A 168 -37.22 -21.04 31.12
C GLU A 168 -36.68 -21.31 29.70
N LYS A 169 -35.35 -21.33 29.52
CA LYS A 169 -34.72 -21.62 28.22
C LYS A 169 -34.82 -23.08 27.79
N ARG A 170 -35.01 -24.02 28.73
CA ARG A 170 -35.27 -25.44 28.40
C ARG A 170 -36.69 -25.68 27.89
N GLY A 171 -37.67 -24.86 28.29
CA GLY A 171 -39.07 -25.00 27.84
C GLY A 171 -39.32 -24.60 26.39
N TRP A 172 -38.47 -23.76 25.80
CA TRP A 172 -38.65 -23.25 24.44
C TRP A 172 -38.14 -24.18 23.32
N VAL A 173 -37.29 -25.17 23.65
CA VAL A 173 -36.68 -26.05 22.64
C VAL A 173 -37.55 -27.28 22.33
N ASP A 174 -38.42 -27.69 23.24
CA ASP A 174 -39.29 -28.88 23.09
C ASP A 174 -40.66 -28.61 22.44
N ALA A 175 -40.99 -27.35 22.09
CA ALA A 175 -42.34 -26.96 21.68
C ALA A 175 -42.48 -26.45 20.23
N SER A 176 -41.56 -26.80 19.33
CA SER A 176 -41.68 -26.43 17.92
C SER A 176 -41.74 -27.69 17.04
N TYR A 177 -42.89 -27.88 16.39
CA TYR A 177 -43.27 -28.89 15.37
C TYR A 177 -43.92 -30.21 15.86
N PRO A 178 -45.26 -30.33 15.85
CA PRO A 178 -45.93 -31.62 15.77
C PRO A 178 -45.84 -32.15 14.35
N ALA A 179 -45.05 -33.20 14.15
CA ALA A 179 -44.84 -33.85 12.85
C ALA A 179 -45.91 -34.92 12.56
N GLU A 180 -47.19 -34.54 12.53
CA GLU A 180 -48.28 -35.47 12.17
C GLU A 180 -49.35 -34.75 11.33
N ASN A 181 -49.07 -34.53 10.03
CA ASN A 181 -50.07 -34.44 8.94
C ASN A 181 -49.44 -33.96 7.62
N PHE A 182 -48.77 -34.87 6.88
CA PHE A 182 -48.47 -34.66 5.46
C PHE A 182 -48.87 -35.90 4.65
N PRO A 183 -49.64 -35.76 3.55
CA PRO A 183 -50.15 -36.89 2.80
C PRO A 183 -49.20 -37.23 1.64
N PHE A 184 -48.08 -37.90 1.91
CA PHE A 184 -47.30 -38.55 0.85
C PHE A 184 -46.75 -39.91 1.31
N PRO A 185 -46.70 -40.94 0.44
CA PRO A 185 -46.35 -42.29 0.83
C PRO A 185 -44.86 -42.40 1.20
N LYS A 186 -44.55 -43.16 2.25
CA LYS A 186 -43.17 -43.50 2.66
C LYS A 186 -42.54 -44.45 1.63
N GLU A 187 -41.71 -43.93 0.73
CA GLU A 187 -40.70 -44.75 0.05
C GLU A 187 -39.37 -44.69 0.80
N LYS A 188 -38.86 -45.88 1.12
CA LYS A 188 -37.58 -46.13 1.77
C LYS A 188 -36.45 -45.79 0.78
N GLY A 189 -35.67 -44.77 1.09
CA GLY A 189 -34.39 -44.48 0.43
C GLY A 189 -33.42 -43.88 1.43
N GLU A 190 -32.36 -44.62 1.75
CA GLU A 190 -31.27 -44.24 2.64
C GLU A 190 -30.63 -42.91 2.23
N LEU A 191 -30.69 -41.91 3.11
CA LEU A 191 -29.72 -40.82 3.15
C LEU A 191 -29.43 -40.51 4.62
N GLU A 192 -28.39 -41.15 5.17
CA GLU A 192 -27.83 -40.78 6.47
C GLU A 192 -27.17 -39.39 6.37
N PRO A 193 -27.48 -38.43 7.25
CA PRO A 193 -26.69 -37.21 7.36
C PRO A 193 -25.39 -37.51 8.12
N LYS A 194 -24.34 -37.90 7.40
CA LYS A 194 -22.98 -38.00 7.96
C LYS A 194 -22.28 -36.64 7.97
N SER A 195 -22.34 -35.96 9.11
CA SER A 195 -21.21 -35.17 9.61
C SER A 195 -21.42 -34.84 11.08
N GLU A 196 -21.22 -35.82 11.97
CA GLU A 196 -21.05 -35.52 13.39
C GLU A 196 -19.70 -34.84 13.59
N MET A 197 -19.71 -33.61 14.10
CA MET A 197 -18.49 -32.95 14.53
C MET A 197 -17.83 -33.79 15.64
N PRO A 198 -16.50 -34.02 15.60
CA PRO A 198 -15.83 -34.81 16.62
C PRO A 198 -16.12 -34.27 18.03
N PRO A 199 -16.31 -35.13 19.06
CA PRO A 199 -16.61 -34.67 20.42
C PRO A 199 -15.58 -33.68 20.99
N TRP A 200 -14.30 -33.81 20.62
CA TRP A 200 -13.27 -32.86 21.02
C TRP A 200 -13.48 -31.47 20.41
N PHE A 201 -14.02 -31.40 19.19
CA PHE A 201 -14.33 -30.15 18.51
C PHE A 201 -15.55 -29.47 19.13
N ILE A 202 -16.56 -30.24 19.54
CA ILE A 202 -17.74 -29.70 20.25
C ILE A 202 -17.31 -29.07 21.58
N VAL A 203 -16.50 -29.77 22.38
CA VAL A 203 -15.99 -29.25 23.66
C VAL A 203 -15.09 -28.04 23.45
N PHE A 204 -14.22 -28.07 22.44
CA PHE A 204 -13.37 -26.93 22.08
C PHE A 204 -14.20 -25.71 21.63
N TYR A 205 -15.22 -25.92 20.80
CA TYR A 205 -16.07 -24.87 20.28
C TYR A 205 -16.97 -24.26 21.37
N GLU A 206 -17.50 -25.08 22.28
CA GLU A 206 -18.20 -24.60 23.47
C GLU A 206 -17.30 -23.76 24.38
N GLN A 207 -16.05 -24.20 24.58
CA GLN A 207 -15.05 -23.46 25.37
C GLN A 207 -14.72 -22.11 24.71
N TYR A 208 -14.53 -22.10 23.39
CA TYR A 208 -14.26 -20.90 22.60
C TYR A 208 -15.41 -19.88 22.68
N ILE A 209 -16.65 -20.33 22.53
CA ILE A 209 -17.82 -19.44 22.63
C ILE A 209 -17.98 -18.89 24.03
N ARG A 210 -17.82 -19.71 25.08
CA ARG A 210 -17.84 -19.21 26.47
C ARG A 210 -16.78 -18.15 26.72
N GLN A 211 -15.55 -18.41 26.29
CA GLN A 211 -14.44 -17.49 26.51
C GLN A 211 -14.65 -16.15 25.77
N ARG A 212 -15.24 -16.20 24.58
CA ARG A 212 -15.64 -15.01 23.83
C ARG A 212 -16.77 -14.24 24.51
N ASP A 213 -17.81 -14.93 24.98
CA ASP A 213 -18.96 -14.30 25.62
C ASP A 213 -18.58 -13.68 26.97
N ASP A 214 -17.69 -14.32 27.74
CA ASP A 214 -17.12 -13.74 28.97
C ASP A 214 -16.26 -12.51 28.69
N MET A 215 -15.44 -12.53 27.63
CA MET A 215 -14.67 -11.38 27.19
C MET A 215 -15.58 -10.21 26.78
N LEU A 216 -16.64 -10.48 26.01
CA LEU A 216 -17.62 -9.47 25.61
C LEU A 216 -18.38 -8.90 26.81
N ASN A 217 -18.71 -9.72 27.80
CA ASN A 217 -19.35 -9.27 29.04
C ASN A 217 -18.42 -8.41 29.89
N MET A 218 -17.12 -8.74 29.92
CA MET A 218 -16.10 -7.92 30.59
C MET A 218 -15.89 -6.58 29.89
N ILE A 219 -15.92 -6.54 28.55
CA ILE A 219 -15.86 -5.29 27.77
C ILE A 219 -17.10 -4.44 28.05
N ARG A 220 -18.29 -5.05 28.09
CA ARG A 220 -19.55 -4.36 28.40
C ARG A 220 -19.59 -3.80 29.81
N SER A 221 -18.98 -4.48 30.78
CA SER A 221 -18.91 -4.00 32.17
C SER A 221 -17.79 -2.98 32.41
N ALA A 222 -16.74 -2.99 31.59
CA ALA A 222 -15.63 -2.02 31.64
C ALA A 222 -15.91 -0.71 30.86
N MET A 223 -16.97 -0.67 30.03
CA MET A 223 -17.36 0.52 29.28
C MET A 223 -18.18 1.47 30.17
N PRO A 224 -17.75 2.72 30.41
CA PRO A 224 -18.54 3.68 31.19
C PRO A 224 -19.86 4.02 30.46
N PRO A 225 -20.96 4.24 31.20
CA PRO A 225 -22.25 4.54 30.59
C PRO A 225 -22.20 5.90 29.87
N ILE A 226 -22.47 5.89 28.57
CA ILE A 226 -22.69 7.10 27.76
C ILE A 226 -23.99 7.75 28.26
N PRO A 227 -24.04 9.07 28.54
CA PRO A 227 -25.27 9.73 28.96
C PRO A 227 -26.36 9.60 27.91
N ALA A 228 -27.56 9.28 28.38
CA ALA A 228 -28.75 8.97 27.60
C ALA A 228 -29.06 9.99 26.49
N TYR A 229 -29.18 9.50 25.26
CA TYR A 229 -30.04 10.12 24.26
C TYR A 229 -31.32 9.28 24.15
N GLY A 230 -32.45 9.95 24.27
CA GLY A 230 -33.76 9.36 24.54
C GLY A 230 -34.29 8.42 23.47
N GLN A 231 -35.23 7.59 23.92
CA GLN A 231 -36.09 6.70 23.16
C GLN A 231 -36.64 7.33 21.87
N GLN A 232 -36.52 6.63 20.74
CA GLN A 232 -37.58 6.61 19.75
C GLN A 232 -37.67 5.21 19.13
N GLN A 233 -38.91 4.74 19.03
CA GLN A 233 -39.34 3.40 18.71
C GLN A 233 -38.86 2.88 17.36
N ALA A 234 -38.73 1.55 17.30
CA ALA A 234 -38.62 0.77 16.08
C ALA A 234 -39.79 1.10 15.13
N HIS A 235 -39.50 1.87 14.10
CA HIS A 235 -40.25 1.84 12.85
C HIS A 235 -39.38 1.18 11.78
N GLN A 236 -39.92 0.07 11.31
CA GLN A 236 -39.48 -0.75 10.20
C GLN A 236 -39.55 0.08 8.91
N ASP A 237 -38.41 0.34 8.26
CA ASP A 237 -38.39 0.55 6.82
C ASP A 237 -37.12 0.00 6.16
N LYS A 238 -37.32 -0.59 4.98
CA LYS A 238 -36.32 -1.23 4.15
C LYS A 238 -35.55 -0.17 3.36
N SER A 239 -34.36 0.15 3.80
CA SER A 239 -33.31 0.66 2.92
C SER A 239 -31.96 0.21 3.44
N VAL A 240 -31.32 -0.70 2.69
CA VAL A 240 -29.90 -1.00 2.84
C VAL A 240 -29.15 0.27 2.44
N GLU A 241 -28.89 1.13 3.42
CA GLU A 241 -28.11 2.33 3.24
C GLU A 241 -26.63 1.92 3.16
N GLN A 242 -26.13 1.94 1.93
CA GLN A 242 -24.75 1.74 1.57
C GLN A 242 -23.90 2.79 2.29
N LYS A 243 -23.30 2.43 3.42
CA LYS A 243 -22.35 3.27 4.16
C LYS A 243 -21.21 3.67 3.22
N SER A 244 -21.26 4.92 2.78
CA SER A 244 -20.24 5.58 1.96
C SER A 244 -18.94 5.65 2.75
N TYR A 245 -17.84 5.24 2.11
CA TYR A 245 -16.46 5.17 2.62
C TYR A 245 -15.86 6.55 3.04
N PHE A 246 -16.66 7.61 3.14
CA PHE A 246 -16.14 8.97 3.31
C PHE A 246 -16.93 9.89 4.25
N ASP A 247 -17.90 9.39 5.01
CA ASP A 247 -18.57 10.21 6.01
C ASP A 247 -18.18 9.79 7.43
N ASP A 248 -17.01 10.26 7.83
CA ASP A 248 -16.73 10.60 9.22
C ASP A 248 -16.27 12.07 9.25
N ASP A 249 -17.22 12.99 9.03
CA ASP A 249 -17.19 14.33 9.65
C ASP A 249 -17.53 14.22 11.16
N VAL A 250 -17.06 13.16 11.84
CA VAL A 250 -16.86 13.17 13.29
C VAL A 250 -15.45 13.68 13.49
N GLU A 251 -15.34 14.77 14.25
CA GLU A 251 -14.12 15.47 14.63
C GLU A 251 -13.20 14.59 15.51
N LEU A 252 -12.78 13.44 14.99
CA LEU A 252 -11.69 12.65 15.56
C LEU A 252 -10.44 13.48 15.33
N GLN A 253 -9.93 14.05 16.43
CA GLN A 253 -8.58 14.56 16.51
C GLN A 253 -7.65 13.51 15.92
N VAL A 254 -7.24 13.70 14.66
CA VAL A 254 -6.32 12.77 14.03
C VAL A 254 -5.06 12.81 14.88
N ASP A 255 -4.71 11.67 15.49
CA ASP A 255 -3.57 11.59 16.38
C ASP A 255 -2.36 12.21 15.65
N PRO A 256 -1.76 13.30 16.18
CA PRO A 256 -0.65 13.98 15.53
C PRO A 256 0.51 13.02 15.22
N MET A 257 0.60 11.92 15.96
CA MET A 257 1.59 10.88 15.76
C MET A 257 1.30 9.99 14.54
N VAL A 258 0.04 9.64 14.28
CA VAL A 258 -0.39 8.88 13.09
C VAL A 258 -0.21 9.71 11.82
N LEU A 259 -0.59 10.99 11.86
CA LEU A 259 -0.33 11.92 10.75
C LEU A 259 1.17 12.07 10.46
N LYS A 260 1.99 12.15 11.51
CA LYS A 260 3.44 12.26 11.35
C LYS A 260 4.04 10.99 10.73
N LYS A 261 3.54 9.81 11.11
CA LYS A 261 3.93 8.52 10.50
C LYS A 261 3.57 8.48 9.02
N GLN A 262 2.30 8.66 8.67
CA GLN A 262 1.83 8.61 7.27
C GLN A 262 2.49 9.69 6.40
N SER A 263 2.67 10.90 6.93
CA SER A 263 3.33 11.99 6.21
C SER A 263 4.79 11.68 5.92
N MET A 264 5.51 11.06 6.86
CA MET A 264 6.92 10.72 6.69
C MET A 264 7.11 9.53 5.76
N GLN A 265 6.23 8.52 5.84
CA GLN A 265 6.19 7.41 4.91
C GLN A 265 5.99 7.92 3.48
N ILE A 266 5.03 8.83 3.27
CA ILE A 266 4.83 9.47 1.96
C ILE A 266 6.06 10.27 1.53
N THR A 267 6.69 11.04 2.42
CA THR A 267 7.92 11.78 2.08
C THR A 267 9.08 10.83 1.72
N LEU A 268 9.17 9.64 2.33
CA LEU A 268 10.17 8.63 1.97
C LEU A 268 9.90 8.00 0.60
N ILE A 269 8.63 7.66 0.32
CA ILE A 269 8.19 7.14 -0.99
C ILE A 269 8.40 8.18 -2.09
N GLU A 270 8.00 9.42 -1.82
CA GLU A 270 8.20 10.58 -2.68
C GLU A 270 9.69 10.78 -2.94
N GLY A 271 10.55 10.73 -1.92
CA GLY A 271 12.00 10.82 -2.07
C GLY A 271 12.56 9.82 -3.08
N GLY A 272 12.12 8.55 -3.04
CA GLY A 272 12.54 7.52 -3.99
C GLY A 272 12.14 7.84 -5.44
N ILE A 273 10.92 8.37 -5.65
CA ILE A 273 10.37 8.75 -6.96
C ILE A 273 11.03 10.05 -7.47
N LEU A 274 11.32 11.00 -6.57
CA LEU A 274 11.88 12.31 -6.91
C LEU A 274 13.29 12.16 -7.52
N PHE A 275 14.17 11.37 -6.90
CA PHE A 275 15.53 11.20 -7.44
C PHE A 275 15.53 10.60 -8.85
N HIS A 276 14.67 9.61 -9.08
CA HIS A 276 14.50 9.03 -10.40
C HIS A 276 13.99 10.06 -11.42
N SER A 277 12.99 10.85 -11.05
CA SER A 277 12.37 11.86 -11.92
C SER A 277 13.37 12.94 -12.38
N VAL A 278 14.42 13.24 -11.61
CA VAL A 278 15.48 14.17 -12.03
C VAL A 278 16.28 13.59 -13.20
N PHE A 279 16.67 12.32 -13.12
CA PHE A 279 17.44 11.67 -14.19
C PHE A 279 16.62 11.47 -15.45
N VAL A 280 15.35 11.11 -15.31
CA VAL A 280 14.41 11.07 -16.45
C VAL A 280 14.38 12.42 -17.18
N GLY A 281 14.26 13.52 -16.44
CA GLY A 281 14.29 14.87 -17.03
C GLY A 281 15.62 15.18 -17.73
N MET A 282 16.74 14.80 -17.12
CA MET A 282 18.05 14.98 -17.75
C MET A 282 18.16 14.19 -19.05
N THR A 283 17.74 12.93 -19.08
CA THR A 283 17.76 12.06 -20.28
C THR A 283 16.96 12.66 -21.43
N ILE A 284 15.75 13.15 -21.20
CA ILE A 284 14.94 13.80 -22.25
C ILE A 284 15.66 15.00 -22.87
N SER A 285 16.48 15.70 -22.09
CA SER A 285 17.11 16.95 -22.53
C SER A 285 18.35 16.74 -23.39
N ILE A 286 18.94 15.56 -23.30
CA ILE A 286 20.18 15.19 -23.99
C ILE A 286 19.93 14.23 -25.16
N THR A 287 18.78 13.55 -25.20
CA THR A 287 18.39 12.65 -26.29
C THR A 287 18.02 13.42 -27.56
N ASN A 288 18.72 13.13 -28.66
CA ASN A 288 18.39 13.66 -29.99
C ASN A 288 17.52 12.69 -30.78
N GLU A 289 18.04 11.49 -31.00
CA GLU A 289 17.37 10.48 -31.80
C GLU A 289 16.15 9.92 -31.08
N GLY A 290 15.01 9.86 -31.76
CA GLY A 290 13.77 9.35 -31.17
C GLY A 290 13.15 10.25 -30.09
N PHE A 291 13.59 11.50 -29.96
CA PHE A 291 13.11 12.45 -28.95
C PHE A 291 11.57 12.51 -28.84
N ILE A 292 10.84 12.58 -29.96
CA ILE A 292 9.36 12.67 -29.93
C ILE A 292 8.74 11.41 -29.31
N THR A 293 9.27 10.23 -29.64
CA THR A 293 8.80 8.96 -29.09
C THR A 293 9.04 8.91 -27.58
N LEU A 294 10.26 9.27 -27.15
CA LEU A 294 10.63 9.37 -25.74
C LEU A 294 9.75 10.38 -25.00
N LEU A 295 9.52 11.57 -25.59
CA LEU A 295 8.69 12.62 -25.00
C LEU A 295 7.25 12.13 -24.78
N VAL A 296 6.65 11.49 -25.79
CA VAL A 296 5.29 10.94 -25.66
C VAL A 296 5.26 9.86 -24.57
N ALA A 297 6.24 8.97 -24.54
CA ALA A 297 6.34 7.94 -23.52
C ALA A 297 6.45 8.55 -22.11
N ILE A 298 7.33 9.55 -21.92
CA ILE A 298 7.49 10.21 -20.62
C ILE A 298 6.25 10.99 -20.19
N ILE A 299 5.51 11.62 -21.11
CA ILE A 299 4.25 12.28 -20.75
C ILE A 299 3.29 11.27 -20.09
N PHE A 300 3.14 10.08 -20.67
CA PHE A 300 2.30 9.03 -20.08
C PHE A 300 2.91 8.43 -18.82
N HIS A 301 4.23 8.21 -18.80
CA HIS A 301 4.97 7.69 -17.64
C HIS A 301 4.73 8.57 -16.42
N GLN A 302 5.02 9.87 -16.57
CA GLN A 302 4.92 10.86 -15.52
C GLN A 302 3.47 11.09 -15.07
N ALA A 303 2.50 10.99 -16.00
CA ALA A 303 1.09 11.04 -15.67
C ALA A 303 0.64 9.83 -14.84
N PHE A 304 1.08 8.61 -15.19
CA PHE A 304 0.75 7.39 -14.45
C PHE A 304 1.40 7.35 -13.08
N GLU A 305 2.68 7.69 -12.97
CA GLU A 305 3.37 7.79 -11.68
C GLU A 305 2.75 8.87 -10.80
N GLY A 306 2.42 10.02 -11.40
CA GLY A 306 1.71 11.11 -10.76
C GLY A 306 0.37 10.65 -10.22
N LEU A 307 -0.42 9.90 -10.99
CA LEU A 307 -1.70 9.35 -10.54
C LEU A 307 -1.53 8.43 -9.31
N GLY A 308 -0.49 7.58 -9.33
CA GLY A 308 -0.14 6.70 -8.22
C GLY A 308 0.19 7.47 -6.94
N LEU A 309 1.14 8.40 -7.01
CA LEU A 309 1.53 9.24 -5.89
C LEU A 309 0.38 10.13 -5.41
N GLY A 310 -0.33 10.78 -6.34
CA GLY A 310 -1.46 11.67 -6.06
C GLY A 310 -2.59 10.95 -5.31
N SER A 311 -2.86 9.69 -5.64
CA SER A 311 -3.85 8.88 -4.92
C SER A 311 -3.46 8.62 -3.46
N ARG A 312 -2.16 8.51 -3.17
CA ARG A 312 -1.62 8.33 -1.81
C ARG A 312 -1.60 9.61 -1.00
N ILE A 313 -1.21 10.72 -1.62
CA ILE A 313 -1.35 12.06 -1.02
C ILE A 313 -2.83 12.33 -0.69
N ALA A 314 -3.73 12.00 -1.62
CA ALA A 314 -5.16 12.16 -1.40
C ALA A 314 -5.66 11.26 -0.27
N ALA A 315 -5.14 10.05 -0.07
CA ALA A 315 -5.58 9.16 1.00
C ALA A 315 -5.35 9.72 2.41
N VAL A 316 -4.32 10.55 2.62
CA VAL A 316 -4.00 11.13 3.94
C VAL A 316 -5.12 12.07 4.43
N PRO A 317 -5.55 11.96 5.69
CA PRO A 317 -6.55 12.85 6.30
C PRO A 317 -5.91 14.18 6.73
N TYR A 318 -5.46 15.00 5.77
CA TYR A 318 -4.94 16.33 6.08
C TYR A 318 -6.04 17.25 6.65
N PRO A 319 -5.73 18.12 7.63
CA PRO A 319 -6.70 19.08 8.15
C PRO A 319 -7.27 19.99 7.05
N LYS A 320 -8.51 20.46 7.26
CA LYS A 320 -9.20 21.40 6.35
C LYS A 320 -8.31 22.64 6.16
N GLY A 321 -8.09 23.05 4.92
CA GLY A 321 -7.18 24.17 4.57
C GLY A 321 -5.67 23.87 4.55
N SER A 322 -5.21 22.64 4.80
CA SER A 322 -3.77 22.33 4.74
C SER A 322 -3.17 22.52 3.33
N TRP A 323 -2.08 23.29 3.26
CA TRP A 323 -1.23 23.51 2.09
C TRP A 323 -0.27 22.35 1.76
N LYS A 324 -0.01 21.45 2.72
CA LYS A 324 0.91 20.30 2.55
C LYS A 324 0.68 19.45 1.28
N PRO A 325 -0.54 18.99 0.96
CA PRO A 325 -0.79 18.19 -0.25
C PRO A 325 -0.45 18.94 -1.54
N TRP A 326 -0.64 20.26 -1.57
CA TRP A 326 -0.33 21.08 -2.74
C TRP A 326 1.18 21.27 -2.93
N ILE A 327 1.93 21.39 -1.83
CA ILE A 327 3.39 21.40 -1.88
C ILE A 327 3.90 20.07 -2.46
N LEU A 328 3.38 18.93 -1.98
CA LEU A 328 3.78 17.60 -2.46
C LEU A 328 3.50 17.42 -3.96
N VAL A 329 2.31 17.82 -4.42
CA VAL A 329 1.96 17.80 -5.86
C VAL A 329 2.91 18.68 -6.67
N THR A 330 3.22 19.88 -6.17
CA THR A 330 4.12 20.82 -6.85
C THR A 330 5.57 20.33 -6.85
N ALA A 331 6.02 19.74 -5.75
CA ALA A 331 7.35 19.16 -5.62
C ALA A 331 7.53 18.07 -6.67
N PHE A 332 6.65 17.05 -6.69
CA PHE A 332 6.65 16.02 -7.72
C PHE A 332 6.61 16.60 -9.15
N GLY A 333 5.70 17.56 -9.40
CA GLY A 333 5.52 18.11 -10.74
C GLY A 333 6.70 18.91 -11.28
N THR A 334 7.48 19.55 -10.39
CA THR A 334 8.64 20.38 -10.77
C THR A 334 9.95 19.60 -10.89
N THR A 335 10.05 18.40 -10.32
CA THR A 335 11.29 17.62 -10.29
C THR A 335 11.80 17.23 -11.67
N CYS A 336 10.94 16.70 -12.55
CA CYS A 336 11.34 16.34 -13.91
C CYS A 336 11.73 17.59 -14.74
N PRO A 337 10.95 18.70 -14.72
CA PRO A 337 11.37 19.98 -15.31
C PRO A 337 12.71 20.52 -14.78
N ILE A 338 12.99 20.37 -13.48
CA ILE A 338 14.30 20.74 -12.91
C ILE A 338 15.39 19.84 -13.50
N GLY A 339 15.16 18.54 -13.59
CA GLY A 339 16.05 17.60 -14.28
C GLY A 339 16.29 18.00 -15.73
N GLN A 340 15.25 18.41 -16.45
CA GLN A 340 15.37 18.88 -17.83
C GLN A 340 16.19 20.17 -17.93
N ALA A 341 15.94 21.14 -17.05
CA ALA A 341 16.72 22.37 -17.01
C ALA A 341 18.21 22.09 -16.72
N ILE A 342 18.51 21.15 -15.82
CA ILE A 342 19.88 20.70 -15.55
C ILE A 342 20.48 20.05 -16.80
N GLY A 343 19.77 19.10 -17.43
CA GLY A 343 20.24 18.41 -18.64
C GLY A 343 20.50 19.36 -19.81
N LEU A 344 19.63 20.36 -20.01
CA LEU A 344 19.83 21.43 -20.99
C LEU A 344 21.08 22.26 -20.69
N ALA A 345 21.31 22.60 -19.42
CA ALA A 345 22.46 23.39 -19.00
C ALA A 345 23.78 22.61 -19.08
N THR A 346 23.75 21.30 -18.83
CA THR A 346 24.94 20.43 -18.79
C THR A 346 25.16 19.66 -20.09
N ARG A 347 24.31 19.80 -21.10
CA ARG A 347 24.36 19.05 -22.38
C ARG A 347 25.75 18.96 -23.03
N GLY A 348 26.54 20.03 -22.97
CA GLY A 348 27.89 20.07 -23.55
C GLY A 348 29.01 19.57 -22.64
N ALA A 349 28.73 19.29 -21.37
CA ALA A 349 29.72 18.96 -20.34
C ALA A 349 29.46 17.63 -19.62
N TYR A 350 28.23 17.12 -19.65
CA TYR A 350 27.83 15.87 -19.05
C TYR A 350 27.51 14.84 -20.13
N ASP A 351 28.21 13.71 -20.06
CA ASP A 351 27.99 12.55 -20.91
C ASP A 351 27.42 11.39 -20.05
N PRO A 352 26.17 10.94 -20.29
CA PRO A 352 25.56 9.83 -19.54
C PRO A 352 26.32 8.52 -19.68
N ASN A 353 26.97 8.32 -20.84
CA ASN A 353 27.71 7.11 -21.15
C ASN A 353 29.15 7.15 -20.61
N SER A 354 29.55 8.25 -19.95
CA SER A 354 30.81 8.30 -19.20
C SER A 354 30.78 7.35 -18.02
N ALA A 355 31.95 6.88 -17.59
CA ALA A 355 32.06 5.97 -16.43
C ALA A 355 31.39 6.55 -15.16
N PHE A 356 31.55 7.85 -14.94
CA PHE A 356 30.91 8.54 -13.81
C PHE A 356 29.39 8.63 -14.00
N GLY A 357 28.91 8.94 -15.21
CA GLY A 357 27.49 8.99 -15.55
C GLY A 357 26.79 7.65 -15.29
N LEU A 358 27.36 6.57 -15.83
CA LEU A 358 26.85 5.20 -15.69
C LEU A 358 26.79 4.73 -14.23
N ILE A 359 27.87 4.95 -13.46
CA ILE A 359 27.90 4.60 -12.03
C ILE A 359 26.84 5.39 -11.26
N MET A 360 26.73 6.68 -11.53
CA MET A 360 25.83 7.57 -10.80
C MET A 360 24.36 7.27 -11.11
N VAL A 361 23.98 7.16 -12.40
CA VAL A 361 22.63 6.78 -12.84
C VAL A 361 22.26 5.39 -12.33
N GLY A 362 23.15 4.41 -12.47
CA GLY A 362 22.85 3.05 -12.05
C GLY A 362 22.75 2.87 -10.53
N THR A 363 23.59 3.57 -9.76
CA THR A 363 23.50 3.54 -8.29
C THR A 363 22.22 4.23 -7.80
N MET A 364 21.88 5.40 -8.35
CA MET A 364 20.68 6.13 -7.96
C MET A 364 19.41 5.34 -8.31
N ASN A 365 19.32 4.76 -9.52
CA ASN A 365 18.18 3.93 -9.90
C ASN A 365 18.07 2.64 -9.07
N ALA A 366 19.19 2.01 -8.68
CA ALA A 366 19.16 0.87 -7.76
C ALA A 366 18.61 1.26 -6.38
N ILE A 367 19.03 2.41 -5.82
CA ILE A 367 18.51 2.92 -4.55
C ILE A 367 17.01 3.23 -4.68
N SER A 368 16.61 4.00 -5.68
CA SER A 368 15.21 4.35 -5.93
C SER A 368 14.33 3.12 -6.14
N SER A 369 14.81 2.12 -6.87
CA SER A 369 14.11 0.84 -7.05
C SER A 369 13.90 0.12 -5.71
N GLY A 370 14.90 0.09 -4.83
CA GLY A 370 14.80 -0.58 -3.53
C GLY A 370 13.78 0.09 -2.61
N LEU A 371 13.80 1.43 -2.56
CA LEU A 371 12.83 2.22 -1.79
C LEU A 371 11.42 2.04 -2.34
N LEU A 372 11.24 2.11 -3.66
CA LEU A 372 9.93 1.97 -4.30
C LEU A 372 9.36 0.56 -4.23
N LEU A 373 10.20 -0.47 -4.33
CA LEU A 373 9.74 -1.86 -4.17
C LEU A 373 9.19 -2.11 -2.77
N TYR A 374 9.92 -1.65 -1.74
CA TYR A 374 9.43 -1.77 -0.36
C TYR A 374 8.10 -1.06 -0.20
N ALA A 375 8.04 0.21 -0.60
CA ALA A 375 6.83 1.01 -0.54
C ALA A 375 5.66 0.34 -1.28
N ALA A 376 5.86 -0.05 -2.53
CA ALA A 376 4.79 -0.56 -3.35
C ALA A 376 4.30 -1.94 -2.91
N LEU A 377 5.19 -2.82 -2.44
CA LEU A 377 4.83 -4.18 -2.02
C LEU A 377 4.36 -4.25 -0.57
N VAL A 378 5.07 -3.61 0.36
CA VAL A 378 4.79 -3.67 1.80
C VAL A 378 3.75 -2.62 2.18
N ASP A 379 4.00 -1.36 1.84
CA ASP A 379 3.16 -0.25 2.32
C ASP A 379 1.84 -0.10 1.55
N LEU A 380 1.84 -0.49 0.28
CA LEU A 380 0.67 -0.32 -0.59
C LEU A 380 -0.04 -1.64 -0.86
N LEU A 381 0.64 -2.62 -1.46
CA LEU A 381 -0.01 -3.87 -1.89
C LEU A 381 -0.48 -4.71 -0.69
N ALA A 382 0.39 -4.96 0.28
CA ALA A 382 0.02 -5.75 1.46
C ALA A 382 -1.06 -5.04 2.28
N GLU A 383 -0.92 -3.74 2.53
CA GLU A 383 -1.94 -2.98 3.27
C GLU A 383 -3.29 -2.93 2.53
N ASP A 384 -3.30 -2.72 1.21
CA ASP A 384 -4.53 -2.58 0.45
C ASP A 384 -5.31 -3.90 0.26
N PHE A 385 -4.67 -5.07 0.36
CA PHE A 385 -5.30 -6.36 0.07
C PHE A 385 -5.27 -7.37 1.23
N LEU A 386 -4.22 -7.32 2.06
CA LEU A 386 -3.95 -8.31 3.11
C LEU A 386 -4.22 -7.77 4.53
N SER A 387 -4.43 -6.46 4.70
CA SER A 387 -4.81 -5.87 5.98
C SER A 387 -6.18 -6.37 6.47
N GLU A 388 -6.35 -6.46 7.79
CA GLU A 388 -7.62 -6.85 8.43
C GLU A 388 -8.76 -5.92 8.03
N GLU A 389 -8.46 -4.63 7.86
CA GLU A 389 -9.42 -3.63 7.40
C GLU A 389 -9.91 -3.92 5.97
N ALA A 390 -9.02 -4.35 5.07
CA ALA A 390 -9.37 -4.75 3.70
C ALA A 390 -10.21 -6.04 3.67
N GLN A 391 -10.01 -6.95 4.63
CA GLN A 391 -10.83 -8.16 4.77
C GLN A 391 -12.24 -7.87 5.27
N HIS A 392 -12.41 -6.90 6.16
CA HIS A 392 -13.71 -6.54 6.69
C HIS A 392 -14.50 -5.59 5.75
N SER A 393 -13.81 -4.74 4.98
CA SER A 393 -14.45 -3.72 4.13
C SER A 393 -14.73 -4.17 2.70
N MET A 394 -13.99 -5.14 2.13
CA MET A 394 -14.10 -5.50 0.72
C MET A 394 -14.72 -6.87 0.48
N THR A 395 -15.74 -6.92 -0.37
CA THR A 395 -16.28 -8.18 -0.90
C THR A 395 -15.27 -8.86 -1.83
N THR A 396 -15.35 -10.18 -1.99
CA THR A 396 -14.46 -10.93 -2.91
C THR A 396 -14.51 -10.38 -4.34
N ARG A 397 -15.66 -9.90 -4.80
CA ARG A 397 -15.80 -9.30 -6.14
C ARG A 397 -15.06 -7.98 -6.26
N ASP A 398 -15.06 -7.17 -5.21
CA ASP A 398 -14.34 -5.89 -5.20
C ASP A 398 -12.83 -6.11 -5.12
N LYS A 399 -12.38 -7.12 -4.38
CA LYS A 399 -10.97 -7.55 -4.37
C LYS A 399 -10.50 -7.98 -5.76
N THR A 400 -11.29 -8.78 -6.47
CA THR A 400 -10.96 -9.16 -7.86
C THR A 400 -10.89 -7.95 -8.78
N LYS A 401 -11.83 -7.00 -8.69
CA LYS A 401 -11.80 -5.77 -9.50
C LYS A 401 -10.58 -4.90 -9.17
N ALA A 402 -10.28 -4.69 -7.89
CA ALA A 402 -9.10 -3.97 -7.44
C ALA A 402 -7.83 -4.59 -8.00
N PHE A 403 -7.73 -5.92 -7.94
CA PHE A 403 -6.58 -6.65 -8.48
C PHE A 403 -6.49 -6.51 -10.01
N CYS A 404 -7.61 -6.56 -10.74
CA CYS A 404 -7.62 -6.27 -12.17
C CYS A 404 -7.13 -4.85 -12.49
N TYR A 405 -7.56 -3.83 -11.73
CA TYR A 405 -7.09 -2.45 -11.91
C TYR A 405 -5.59 -2.31 -11.62
N LEU A 406 -5.10 -3.02 -10.60
CA LEU A 406 -3.68 -3.10 -10.30
C LEU A 406 -2.89 -3.70 -11.47
N LEU A 407 -3.34 -4.83 -12.01
CA LEU A 407 -2.69 -5.44 -13.18
C LEU A 407 -2.74 -4.54 -14.41
N MET A 408 -3.83 -3.81 -14.62
CA MET A 408 -3.93 -2.81 -15.69
C MET A 408 -2.92 -1.68 -15.52
N GLY A 409 -2.73 -1.18 -14.29
CA GLY A 409 -1.72 -0.16 -13.98
C GLY A 409 -0.31 -0.66 -14.24
N ALA A 410 0.00 -1.88 -13.77
CA ALA A 410 1.30 -2.50 -14.01
C ALA A 410 1.56 -2.72 -15.51
N ALA A 411 0.58 -3.26 -16.24
CA ALA A 411 0.71 -3.47 -17.69
C ALA A 411 0.86 -2.15 -18.46
N GLY A 412 0.07 -1.13 -18.11
CA GLY A 412 0.16 0.20 -18.72
C GLY A 412 1.54 0.82 -18.54
N MET A 413 2.05 0.78 -17.31
CA MET A 413 3.38 1.30 -17.00
C MET A 413 4.51 0.51 -17.66
N SER A 414 4.41 -0.83 -17.72
CA SER A 414 5.39 -1.67 -18.42
C SER A 414 5.43 -1.41 -19.93
N ILE A 415 4.27 -1.18 -20.56
CA ILE A 415 4.22 -0.82 -21.98
C ILE A 415 4.87 0.55 -22.19
N VAL A 416 4.51 1.54 -21.38
CA VAL A 416 5.08 2.88 -21.48
C VAL A 416 6.59 2.85 -21.24
N GLY A 417 7.05 2.13 -20.22
CA GLY A 417 8.46 1.94 -19.89
C GLY A 417 9.26 1.14 -20.92
N ALA A 418 8.62 0.50 -21.90
CA ALA A 418 9.32 -0.10 -23.02
C ALA A 418 9.71 0.93 -24.10
N PHE A 419 9.04 2.09 -24.10
CA PHE A 419 9.27 3.20 -25.04
C PHE A 419 9.90 4.43 -24.37
N ALA A 420 9.94 4.46 -23.04
CA ALA A 420 10.55 5.49 -22.19
C ALA A 420 11.86 4.97 -21.62
#